data_AF-A0A0Q8VRK8-F1
#
_entry.id   AF-A0A0Q8VRK8-F1
#
_cell.length_a   1.000
_cell.length_b   1.000
_cell.length_c   1.000
_cell.angle_alpha   90.00
_cell.angle_beta   90.00
_cell.angle_gamma   90.00
#
_symmetry.space_group_name_H-M   'P 1'
#
loop_
_entity.id
_entity.type
_entity.pdbx_description
1 polymer ?
#
loop_
_entity_poly.entity_id
_entity_poly.type
_entity_poly.pdbx_seq_one_letter_code
_entity_poly.pdbx_strand_id
1 'polypeptide(L)'
;MYSEHVRQQARELRARGLTWQAVATELGVSVSAVLAWDRDPHAWARRLSECPRCGDAPLDSPAYSALLGYYLGDGHIARAARYYALRVACDTTYPGIINDVTDCITKVRPGARVFLVRRPGCINVQAHWQHWACLFPQHGRGPKHERPIVLASWQQAIVEDHPGPFLRGLFHSDGCRANNWTRRTVAGEPKIYRYPRWQFVNASQDIRELCCWALDLVEIPWRPSNTRTISVSRREAVARLDELIGPKT
;
A
#
# COMPACT_ATOMS: atom_id res chain seq x y z
N MET A 1 22.04 5.62 -9.11
CA MET A 1 22.05 4.23 -9.63
C MET A 1 22.25 4.34 -11.13
N TYR A 2 23.25 3.68 -11.71
CA TYR A 2 23.62 3.87 -13.12
C TYR A 2 22.61 3.19 -14.06
N SER A 3 22.27 3.86 -15.17
CA SER A 3 21.33 3.40 -16.20
C SER A 3 21.85 2.17 -16.94
N GLU A 4 20.98 1.41 -17.62
CA GLU A 4 21.42 0.24 -18.40
C GLU A 4 22.37 0.64 -19.53
N HIS A 5 22.21 1.83 -20.11
CA HIS A 5 23.11 2.33 -21.14
C HIS A 5 24.57 2.40 -20.66
N VAL A 6 24.82 2.97 -19.47
CA VAL A 6 26.17 3.07 -18.89
C VAL A 6 26.74 1.68 -18.60
N ARG A 7 25.90 0.72 -18.19
CA ARG A 7 26.33 -0.66 -17.94
C ARG A 7 26.65 -1.40 -19.23
N GLN A 8 25.86 -1.18 -20.28
CA GLN A 8 26.10 -1.76 -21.59
C GLN A 8 27.41 -1.24 -22.19
N GLN A 9 27.67 0.07 -22.08
CA GLN A 9 28.96 0.65 -22.44
C GLN A 9 30.11 0.04 -21.64
N ALA A 10 29.93 -0.21 -20.34
CA ALA A 10 30.94 -0.88 -19.53
C ALA A 10 31.24 -2.30 -20.02
N ARG A 11 30.22 -3.06 -20.43
CA ARG A 11 30.38 -4.40 -21.01
C ARG A 11 31.12 -4.35 -22.34
N GLU A 12 30.79 -3.39 -23.20
CA GLU A 12 31.47 -3.20 -24.49
C GLU A 12 32.94 -2.85 -24.32
N LEU A 13 33.27 -1.92 -23.41
CA LEU A 13 34.66 -1.57 -23.11
C LEU A 13 35.43 -2.77 -22.52
N ARG A 14 34.78 -3.60 -21.70
CA ARG A 14 35.36 -4.85 -21.20
C ARG A 14 35.59 -5.89 -22.29
N ALA A 15 34.65 -6.03 -23.22
CA ALA A 15 34.80 -6.91 -24.38
C ALA A 15 35.95 -6.47 -25.30
N ARG A 16 36.26 -5.17 -25.34
CA ARG A 16 37.43 -4.60 -26.05
C ARG A 16 38.76 -4.78 -25.30
N GLY A 17 38.75 -5.43 -24.14
CA GLY A 17 39.96 -5.77 -23.38
C GLY A 17 40.44 -4.73 -22.36
N LEU A 18 39.69 -3.63 -22.14
CA LEU A 18 40.08 -2.62 -21.15
C LEU A 18 40.04 -3.19 -19.73
N THR A 19 40.96 -2.76 -18.87
CA THR A 19 40.96 -3.14 -17.45
C THR A 19 39.79 -2.52 -16.69
N TRP A 20 39.39 -3.11 -15.57
CA TRP A 20 38.33 -2.58 -14.70
C TRP A 20 38.55 -1.11 -14.31
N GLN A 21 39.80 -0.74 -14.05
CA GLN A 21 40.21 0.62 -13.70
C GLN A 21 39.97 1.58 -14.87
N ALA A 22 40.37 1.19 -16.09
CA ALA A 22 40.21 2.02 -17.28
C ALA A 22 38.73 2.26 -17.59
N VAL A 23 37.90 1.21 -17.54
CA VAL A 23 36.45 1.32 -17.74
C VAL A 23 35.79 2.21 -16.70
N ALA A 24 36.18 2.09 -15.43
CA ALA A 24 35.66 2.91 -14.35
C ALA A 24 35.97 4.40 -14.54
N THR A 25 37.22 4.71 -14.90
CA THR A 25 37.66 6.08 -15.19
C THR A 25 36.92 6.67 -16.39
N GLU A 26 36.82 5.91 -17.49
CA GLU A 26 36.18 6.37 -18.73
C GLU A 26 34.70 6.67 -18.56
N LEU A 27 33.99 5.86 -17.76
CA LEU A 27 32.55 6.04 -17.51
C LEU A 27 32.25 6.92 -16.28
N GLY A 28 33.27 7.42 -15.59
CA GLY A 28 33.09 8.22 -14.36
C GLY A 28 32.40 7.45 -13.23
N VAL A 29 32.63 6.13 -13.13
CA VAL A 29 32.01 5.25 -12.13
C VAL A 29 33.06 4.61 -11.22
N SER A 30 32.64 3.94 -10.15
CA SER A 30 33.59 3.22 -9.28
C SER A 30 33.98 1.87 -9.88
N VAL A 31 35.24 1.45 -9.67
CA VAL A 31 35.74 0.12 -10.06
C VAL A 31 34.87 -1.00 -9.49
N SER A 32 34.39 -0.83 -8.24
CA SER A 32 33.46 -1.78 -7.62
C SER A 32 32.12 -1.91 -8.35
N ALA A 33 31.62 -0.83 -8.98
CA ALA A 33 30.40 -0.89 -9.78
C ALA A 33 30.62 -1.72 -11.05
N VAL A 34 31.74 -1.50 -11.75
CA VAL A 34 32.09 -2.25 -12.96
C VAL A 34 32.28 -3.74 -12.64
N LEU A 35 33.02 -4.06 -11.58
CA LEU A 35 33.19 -5.45 -11.10
C LEU A 35 31.85 -6.11 -10.74
N ALA A 36 30.92 -5.36 -10.13
CA ALA A 36 29.60 -5.89 -9.81
C ALA A 36 28.76 -6.18 -11.06
N TRP A 37 28.87 -5.36 -12.11
CA TRP A 37 28.18 -5.58 -13.38
C TRP A 37 28.75 -6.75 -14.17
N ASP A 38 30.05 -7.01 -14.06
CA ASP A 38 30.66 -8.17 -14.71
C ASP A 38 30.31 -9.49 -14.00
N ARG A 39 30.33 -9.50 -12.66
CA ARG A 39 29.92 -10.68 -11.88
C ARG A 39 28.46 -11.07 -12.11
N ASP A 40 27.60 -10.08 -12.33
CA ASP A 40 26.19 -10.31 -12.59
C ASP A 40 25.64 -9.32 -13.63
N PRO A 41 25.86 -9.62 -14.93
CA PRO A 41 25.43 -8.75 -16.02
C PRO A 41 23.92 -8.57 -16.01
N HIS A 42 23.17 -9.61 -15.68
CA HIS A 42 21.71 -9.59 -15.71
C HIS A 42 21.08 -9.05 -14.41
N ALA A 43 21.86 -8.64 -13.41
CA ALA A 43 21.36 -8.08 -12.14
C ALA A 43 20.35 -6.95 -12.34
N TRP A 44 20.59 -6.09 -13.34
CA TRP A 44 19.70 -4.97 -13.63
C TRP A 44 18.40 -5.41 -14.31
N ALA A 45 18.52 -6.22 -15.36
CA ALA A 45 17.39 -6.79 -16.07
C ALA A 45 16.49 -7.60 -15.12
N ARG A 46 17.07 -8.41 -14.23
CA ARG A 46 16.34 -9.15 -13.18
C ARG A 46 15.59 -8.22 -12.22
N ARG A 47 16.24 -7.14 -11.76
CA ARG A 47 15.58 -6.17 -10.88
C ARG A 47 14.40 -5.47 -11.55
N LEU A 48 14.52 -5.15 -12.85
CA LEU A 48 13.41 -4.58 -13.62
C LEU A 48 12.30 -5.62 -13.85
N SER A 49 12.66 -6.88 -14.16
CA SER A 49 11.70 -7.96 -14.39
C SER A 49 10.97 -8.43 -13.13
N GLU A 50 11.45 -8.06 -11.94
CA GLU A 50 10.75 -8.29 -10.66
C GLU A 50 9.62 -7.29 -10.41
N CYS A 51 9.57 -6.17 -11.17
CA CYS A 51 8.57 -5.13 -10.97
C CYS A 51 7.42 -5.27 -11.99
N PRO A 52 6.16 -5.37 -11.56
CA PRO A 52 5.00 -5.41 -12.47
C PRO A 52 4.78 -4.16 -13.31
N ARG A 53 5.52 -3.08 -13.02
CA ARG A 53 5.42 -1.79 -13.74
C ARG A 53 6.62 -1.48 -14.62
N CYS A 54 7.80 -1.98 -14.25
CA CYS A 54 9.02 -1.76 -15.01
C CYS A 54 9.41 -2.96 -15.89
N GLY A 55 8.75 -4.10 -15.69
CA GLY A 55 8.83 -5.30 -16.49
C GLY A 55 7.50 -6.07 -16.40
N ASP A 56 7.56 -7.38 -16.68
CA ASP A 56 6.36 -8.22 -16.85
C ASP A 56 6.06 -9.10 -15.64
N ALA A 57 6.49 -8.69 -14.44
CA ALA A 57 6.20 -9.46 -13.24
C ALA A 57 4.68 -9.50 -12.97
N PRO A 58 4.12 -10.65 -12.57
CA PRO A 58 2.72 -10.69 -12.17
C PRO A 58 2.50 -9.86 -10.91
N LEU A 59 1.34 -9.20 -10.82
CA LEU A 59 0.88 -8.50 -9.62
C LEU A 59 -0.34 -9.25 -9.07
N ASP A 60 -0.29 -9.61 -7.79
CA ASP A 60 -1.49 -10.10 -7.08
C ASP A 60 -2.44 -8.90 -6.86
N SER A 61 -3.38 -8.73 -7.78
CA SER A 61 -4.29 -7.57 -7.82
C SER A 61 -5.14 -7.45 -6.53
N PRO A 62 -5.74 -8.51 -5.96
CA PRO A 62 -6.45 -8.41 -4.69
C PRO A 62 -5.56 -7.97 -3.52
N ALA A 63 -4.36 -8.55 -3.39
CA ALA A 63 -3.42 -8.17 -2.33
C ALA A 63 -2.92 -6.73 -2.50
N TYR A 64 -2.65 -6.32 -3.74
CA TYR A 64 -2.28 -4.95 -4.05
C TYR A 64 -3.40 -3.98 -3.72
N SER A 65 -4.64 -4.30 -4.07
CA SER A 65 -5.81 -3.49 -3.78
C SER A 65 -5.95 -3.23 -2.27
N ALA A 66 -5.81 -4.27 -1.44
CA ALA A 66 -5.77 -4.10 0.02
C ALA A 66 -4.58 -3.29 0.51
N LEU A 67 -3.38 -3.56 -0.01
CA LEU A 67 -2.17 -2.82 0.37
C LEU A 67 -2.26 -1.34 -0.02
N LEU A 68 -2.95 -1.00 -1.11
CA LEU A 68 -3.25 0.36 -1.51
C LEU A 68 -4.16 1.06 -0.50
N GLY A 69 -5.21 0.40 -0.01
CA GLY A 69 -6.02 0.93 1.09
C GLY A 69 -5.19 1.21 2.34
N TYR A 70 -4.38 0.23 2.79
CA TYR A 70 -3.48 0.42 3.94
C TYR A 70 -2.44 1.53 3.71
N TYR A 71 -1.91 1.65 2.49
CA TYR A 71 -0.99 2.71 2.12
C TYR A 71 -1.64 4.09 2.22
N LEU A 72 -2.88 4.23 1.76
CA LEU A 72 -3.60 5.50 1.77
C LEU A 72 -4.02 5.92 3.19
N GLY A 73 -4.33 4.99 4.09
CA GLY A 73 -4.58 5.30 5.51
C GLY A 73 -3.30 5.50 6.31
N ASP A 74 -2.76 4.43 6.88
CA ASP A 74 -1.62 4.48 7.82
C ASP A 74 -0.23 4.32 7.16
N GLY A 75 -0.20 4.12 5.85
CA GLY A 75 1.05 3.87 5.14
C GLY A 75 1.77 5.11 4.62
N HIS A 76 3.07 4.97 4.39
CA HIS A 76 3.88 5.93 3.66
C HIS A 76 5.08 5.25 3.00
N ILE A 77 5.65 5.95 2.02
CA ILE A 77 6.90 5.54 1.38
C ILE A 77 7.98 6.56 1.68
N ALA A 78 9.07 6.09 2.28
CA ALA A 78 10.26 6.89 2.52
C ALA A 78 11.34 6.55 1.49
N ARG A 79 11.94 7.56 0.86
CA ARG A 79 13.07 7.38 -0.05
C ARG A 79 14.36 7.26 0.76
N ALA A 80 15.08 6.15 0.56
CA ALA A 80 16.45 5.97 1.03
C ALA A 80 17.44 6.11 -0.14
N ALA A 81 18.75 6.09 0.15
CA ALA A 81 19.79 6.24 -0.86
C ALA A 81 19.74 5.17 -1.98
N ARG A 82 19.28 3.95 -1.65
CA ARG A 82 19.34 2.79 -2.57
C ARG A 82 18.01 2.06 -2.78
N TYR A 83 16.95 2.46 -2.07
CA TYR A 83 15.65 1.81 -2.09
C TYR A 83 14.55 2.77 -1.62
N TYR A 84 13.31 2.36 -1.81
CA TYR A 84 12.15 2.95 -1.15
C TYR A 84 11.71 2.01 -0.02
N ALA A 85 11.34 2.57 1.12
CA ALA A 85 10.80 1.83 2.25
C ALA A 85 9.30 2.07 2.33
N LEU A 86 8.51 1.05 2.03
CA LEU A 86 7.09 1.05 2.38
C LEU A 86 6.97 0.77 3.88
N ARG A 87 6.18 1.57 4.57
CA ARG A 87 5.87 1.40 5.99
C ARG A 87 4.38 1.58 6.20
N VAL A 88 3.76 0.69 6.94
CA VAL A 88 2.38 0.81 7.41
C VAL A 88 2.42 0.69 8.93
N ALA A 89 1.91 1.70 9.63
CA ALA A 89 1.79 1.65 11.08
C ALA A 89 0.51 0.89 11.46
N CYS A 90 0.63 -0.13 12.30
CA CYS A 90 -0.51 -0.93 12.75
C CYS A 90 -0.56 -0.91 14.28
N ASP A 91 -1.70 -0.56 14.85
CA ASP A 91 -1.89 -0.59 16.31
C ASP A 91 -1.70 -2.03 16.84
N THR A 92 -0.97 -2.16 17.95
CA THR A 92 -0.70 -3.46 18.58
C THR A 92 -1.95 -4.18 19.11
N THR A 93 -3.05 -3.47 19.29
CA THR A 93 -4.35 -4.03 19.68
C THR A 93 -5.04 -4.81 18.56
N TYR A 94 -4.59 -4.64 17.31
CA TYR A 94 -5.13 -5.32 16.13
C TYR A 94 -4.07 -6.22 15.44
N PRO A 95 -3.66 -7.35 16.05
CA PRO A 95 -2.68 -8.27 15.45
C PRO A 95 -3.11 -8.87 14.10
N GLY A 96 -4.40 -9.02 13.83
CA GLY A 96 -4.90 -9.50 12.53
C GLY A 96 -4.54 -8.56 11.39
N ILE A 97 -4.60 -7.24 11.60
CA ILE A 97 -4.18 -6.22 10.63
C ILE A 97 -2.68 -6.28 10.38
N ILE A 98 -1.86 -6.54 11.41
CA ILE A 98 -0.41 -6.70 11.26
C ILE A 98 -0.10 -7.88 10.32
N ASN A 99 -0.81 -9.00 10.51
CA ASN A 99 -0.67 -10.18 9.66
C ASN A 99 -1.17 -9.91 8.24
N ASP A 100 -2.35 -9.29 8.08
CA ASP A 100 -2.92 -9.00 6.75
C ASP A 100 -2.03 -8.06 5.93
N VAL A 101 -1.47 -7.02 6.55
CA VAL A 101 -0.49 -6.14 5.87
C VAL A 101 0.77 -6.91 5.48
N THR A 102 1.28 -7.78 6.36
CA THR A 102 2.46 -8.62 6.08
C THR A 102 2.21 -9.56 4.90
N ASP A 103 1.04 -10.19 4.86
CA ASP A 103 0.61 -11.09 3.79
C ASP A 103 0.42 -10.33 2.48
N CYS A 104 -0.22 -9.16 2.51
CA CYS A 104 -0.38 -8.32 1.33
C CYS A 104 0.97 -7.92 0.73
N ILE A 105 1.93 -7.49 1.56
CA ILE A 105 3.29 -7.15 1.10
C ILE A 105 3.97 -8.37 0.47
N THR A 106 3.85 -9.54 1.08
CA THR A 106 4.49 -10.78 0.61
C THR A 106 3.90 -11.27 -0.71
N LYS A 107 2.58 -11.12 -0.92
CA LYS A 107 1.90 -11.46 -2.18
C LYS A 107 2.20 -10.46 -3.29
N VAL A 108 2.20 -9.16 -2.97
CA VAL A 108 2.53 -8.08 -3.93
C VAL A 108 3.98 -8.17 -4.39
N ARG A 109 4.89 -8.58 -3.49
CA ARG A 109 6.29 -8.82 -3.79
C ARG A 109 6.71 -10.17 -3.22
N PRO A 110 6.56 -11.26 -3.99
CA PRO A 110 7.05 -12.58 -3.59
C PRO A 110 8.53 -12.54 -3.22
N GLY A 111 8.89 -13.17 -2.10
CA GLY A 111 10.25 -13.15 -1.57
C GLY A 111 10.65 -11.83 -0.88
N ALA A 112 9.72 -10.89 -0.68
CA ALA A 112 9.98 -9.70 0.13
C ALA A 112 10.34 -10.09 1.56
N ARG A 113 11.42 -9.49 2.08
CA ARG A 113 11.68 -9.50 3.51
C ARG A 113 10.83 -8.42 4.17
N VAL A 114 9.86 -8.84 4.97
CA VAL A 114 9.03 -7.97 5.81
C VAL A 114 9.68 -7.81 7.18
N PHE A 115 9.70 -6.59 7.69
CA PHE A 115 10.25 -6.24 9.00
C PHE A 115 9.14 -5.71 9.89
N LEU A 116 9.01 -6.27 11.10
CA LEU A 116 8.09 -5.78 12.12
C LEU A 116 8.88 -4.93 13.13
N VAL A 117 8.75 -3.61 13.03
CA VAL A 117 9.51 -2.67 13.87
C VAL A 117 8.59 -2.09 14.94
N ARG A 118 8.85 -2.44 16.20
CA ARG A 118 8.07 -1.93 17.35
C ARG A 118 8.27 -0.42 17.53
N ARG A 119 7.16 0.26 17.82
CA ARG A 119 7.05 1.67 18.22
C ARG A 119 6.10 1.77 19.41
N PRO A 120 6.10 2.88 20.17
CA PRO A 120 5.10 3.08 21.21
C PRO A 120 3.68 2.99 20.64
N GLY A 121 2.89 2.02 21.12
CA GLY A 121 1.49 1.81 20.71
C GLY A 121 1.25 1.15 19.34
N CYS A 122 2.28 0.95 18.51
CA CYS A 122 2.11 0.36 17.18
C CYS A 122 3.33 -0.45 16.70
N ILE A 123 3.12 -1.27 15.68
CA ILE A 123 4.16 -1.94 14.92
C ILE A 123 4.16 -1.36 13.51
N ASN A 124 5.32 -0.86 13.08
CA ASN A 124 5.52 -0.53 11.68
C ASN A 124 5.86 -1.82 10.93
N VAL A 125 4.94 -2.26 10.07
CA VAL A 125 5.21 -3.31 9.07
C VAL A 125 5.93 -2.66 7.90
N GLN A 126 7.15 -3.10 7.60
CA GLN A 126 8.02 -2.44 6.62
C GLN A 126 8.58 -3.43 5.60
N ALA A 127 8.74 -2.97 4.38
CA ALA A 127 9.48 -3.68 3.35
C ALA A 127 10.29 -2.72 2.49
N HIS A 128 11.49 -3.13 2.11
CA HIS A 128 12.40 -2.33 1.30
C HIS A 128 12.48 -2.86 -0.11
N TRP A 129 12.28 -1.99 -1.09
CA TRP A 129 12.39 -2.33 -2.50
C TRP A 129 12.60 -1.09 -3.37
N GLN A 130 13.23 -1.25 -4.53
CA GLN A 130 13.47 -0.14 -5.45
C GLN A 130 12.19 0.34 -6.15
N HIS A 131 11.16 -0.52 -6.23
CA HIS A 131 9.97 -0.28 -7.03
C HIS A 131 8.70 0.01 -6.24
N TRP A 132 8.76 0.20 -4.92
CA TRP A 132 7.56 0.62 -4.17
C TRP A 132 6.97 1.93 -4.72
N ALA A 133 7.83 2.88 -5.12
CA ALA A 133 7.39 4.11 -5.79
C ALA A 133 6.64 3.85 -7.11
N CYS A 134 6.98 2.80 -7.86
CA CYS A 134 6.30 2.43 -9.09
C CYS A 134 4.87 1.92 -8.84
N LEU A 135 4.68 1.20 -7.73
CA LEU A 135 3.38 0.67 -7.32
C LEU A 135 2.51 1.68 -6.58
N PHE A 136 3.11 2.71 -5.98
CA PHE A 136 2.38 3.75 -5.26
C PHE A 136 2.80 5.12 -5.81
N PRO A 137 2.42 5.46 -7.05
CA PRO A 137 2.79 6.73 -7.68
C PRO A 137 2.21 7.94 -6.93
N GLN A 138 1.24 7.70 -6.03
CA GLN A 138 0.77 8.67 -5.04
C GLN A 138 1.82 8.94 -3.95
N HIS A 139 3.08 8.54 -4.04
CA HIS A 139 4.10 8.97 -3.08
C HIS A 139 4.59 10.39 -3.39
N GLY A 140 4.88 11.19 -2.37
CA GLY A 140 5.26 12.59 -2.57
C GLY A 140 5.85 13.21 -1.30
N ARG A 141 6.40 14.42 -1.44
CA ARG A 141 6.88 15.19 -0.29
C ARG A 141 5.68 15.70 0.52
N GLY A 142 5.86 15.83 1.83
CA GLY A 142 4.84 16.37 2.73
C GLY A 142 3.69 15.41 3.05
N PRO A 143 2.74 15.85 3.89
CA PRO A 143 1.56 15.08 4.27
C PRO A 143 0.71 14.65 3.07
N LYS A 144 0.11 13.45 3.15
CA LYS A 144 -0.77 12.91 2.09
C LYS A 144 -1.97 13.82 1.76
N HIS A 145 -2.50 14.55 2.74
CA HIS A 145 -3.68 15.40 2.56
C HIS A 145 -3.37 16.80 2.01
N GLU A 146 -2.10 17.16 1.85
CA GLU A 146 -1.67 18.45 1.28
C GLU A 146 -1.29 18.32 -0.21
N ARG A 147 -1.53 17.16 -0.82
CA ARG A 147 -1.14 16.85 -2.19
C ARG A 147 -2.20 16.00 -2.89
N PRO A 148 -2.28 16.06 -4.22
CA PRO A 148 -3.22 15.23 -4.97
C PRO A 148 -2.96 13.73 -4.76
N ILE A 149 -4.03 12.98 -4.55
CA ILE A 149 -4.05 11.51 -4.49
C ILE A 149 -4.96 11.02 -5.63
N VAL A 150 -4.35 10.81 -6.79
CA VAL A 150 -5.05 10.33 -7.99
C VAL A 150 -4.58 8.92 -8.30
N LEU A 151 -5.52 7.98 -8.46
CA LEU A 151 -5.19 6.62 -8.91
C LEU A 151 -4.82 6.64 -10.40
N ALA A 152 -3.73 5.97 -10.75
CA ALA A 152 -3.43 5.68 -12.16
C ALA A 152 -4.51 4.75 -12.74
N SER A 153 -4.72 4.78 -14.05
CA SER A 153 -5.75 3.97 -14.73
C SER A 153 -5.68 2.48 -14.38
N TRP A 154 -4.48 1.92 -14.30
CA TRP A 154 -4.28 0.51 -13.92
C TRP A 154 -4.60 0.24 -12.44
N GLN A 155 -4.44 1.23 -11.54
CA GLN A 155 -4.86 1.11 -10.14
C GLN A 155 -6.38 1.18 -10.03
N GLN A 156 -7.02 2.05 -10.83
CA GLN A 156 -8.48 2.15 -10.90
C GLN A 156 -9.08 0.81 -11.31
N ALA A 157 -8.60 0.21 -12.41
CA ALA A 157 -9.05 -1.10 -12.88
C ALA A 157 -8.91 -2.19 -11.79
N ILE A 158 -7.79 -2.22 -11.06
CA ILE A 158 -7.62 -3.17 -9.95
C ILE A 158 -8.62 -2.94 -8.81
N VAL A 159 -8.92 -1.68 -8.48
CA VAL A 159 -9.91 -1.36 -7.44
C VAL A 159 -11.33 -1.66 -7.92
N GLU A 160 -11.64 -1.46 -9.19
CA GLU A 160 -12.92 -1.84 -9.80
C GLU A 160 -13.15 -3.36 -9.77
N ASP A 161 -12.11 -4.14 -10.07
CA ASP A 161 -12.16 -5.61 -10.00
C ASP A 161 -12.16 -6.13 -8.56
N HIS A 162 -11.52 -5.39 -7.64
CA HIS A 162 -11.32 -5.80 -6.24
C HIS A 162 -11.61 -4.67 -5.23
N PRO A 163 -12.85 -4.16 -5.17
CA PRO A 163 -13.21 -3.04 -4.29
C PRO A 163 -13.23 -3.45 -2.82
N GLY A 164 -13.63 -4.69 -2.53
CA GLY A 164 -13.63 -5.24 -1.15
C GLY A 164 -12.26 -5.20 -0.48
N PRO A 165 -11.20 -5.77 -1.10
CA PRO A 165 -9.84 -5.63 -0.60
C PRO A 165 -9.40 -4.18 -0.39
N PHE A 166 -9.70 -3.26 -1.32
CA PHE A 166 -9.39 -1.84 -1.15
C PHE A 166 -10.07 -1.22 0.07
N LEU A 167 -11.39 -1.42 0.20
CA LEU A 167 -12.18 -0.99 1.34
C LEU A 167 -11.67 -1.58 2.65
N ARG A 168 -11.26 -2.86 2.64
CA ARG A 168 -10.63 -3.50 3.79
C ARG A 168 -9.40 -2.74 4.24
N GLY A 169 -8.47 -2.43 3.34
CA GLY A 169 -7.28 -1.65 3.69
C GLY A 169 -7.61 -0.27 4.28
N LEU A 170 -8.62 0.42 3.72
CA LEU A 170 -9.06 1.73 4.22
C LEU A 170 -9.73 1.66 5.60
N PHE A 171 -10.71 0.78 5.79
CA PHE A 171 -11.43 0.68 7.06
C PHE A 171 -10.59 0.02 8.17
N HIS A 172 -9.66 -0.86 7.82
CA HIS A 172 -8.75 -1.47 8.79
C HIS A 172 -7.63 -0.52 9.24
N SER A 173 -7.28 0.49 8.43
CA SER A 173 -6.43 1.62 8.88
C SER A 173 -7.29 2.66 9.61
N ASP A 174 -7.91 3.57 8.86
CA ASP A 174 -8.59 4.78 9.35
C ASP A 174 -10.07 4.58 9.72
N GLY A 175 -10.58 3.35 9.65
CA GLY A 175 -11.96 3.04 10.01
C GLY A 175 -12.15 2.77 11.51
N CYS A 176 -13.32 3.08 12.04
CA CYS A 176 -13.74 2.71 13.38
C CYS A 176 -15.05 1.92 13.31
N ARG A 177 -15.04 0.73 13.89
CA ARG A 177 -16.23 -0.13 14.03
C ARG A 177 -16.82 0.06 15.42
N ALA A 178 -17.95 0.76 15.49
CA ALA A 178 -18.66 1.04 16.74
C ALA A 178 -20.00 0.30 16.78
N ASN A 179 -20.53 0.12 17.98
CA ASN A 179 -21.87 -0.39 18.21
C ASN A 179 -22.57 0.49 19.24
N ASN A 180 -23.23 1.55 18.75
CA ASN A 180 -23.98 2.44 19.62
C ASN A 180 -25.17 1.70 20.20
N TRP A 181 -25.52 1.93 21.46
CA TRP A 181 -26.68 1.30 22.06
C TRP A 181 -27.55 2.31 22.79
N THR A 182 -28.85 2.02 22.86
CA THR A 182 -29.81 2.80 23.64
C THR A 182 -30.81 1.85 24.31
N ARG A 183 -31.38 2.26 25.43
CA ARG A 183 -32.39 1.52 26.17
C ARG A 183 -33.73 2.25 26.04
N ARG A 184 -34.77 1.53 25.63
CA ARG A 184 -36.14 2.06 25.55
C ARG A 184 -37.10 1.06 26.17
N THR A 185 -38.02 1.54 27.01
CA THR A 185 -39.12 0.71 27.53
C THR A 185 -40.14 0.46 26.43
N VAL A 186 -40.48 -0.80 26.18
CA VAL A 186 -41.49 -1.23 25.20
C VAL A 186 -42.40 -2.23 25.91
N ALA A 187 -43.69 -1.92 25.98
CA ALA A 187 -44.67 -2.74 26.72
C ALA A 187 -44.28 -3.02 28.19
N GLY A 188 -43.74 -2.02 28.90
CA GLY A 188 -43.33 -2.13 30.30
C GLY A 188 -41.92 -2.73 30.50
N GLU A 189 -41.36 -3.40 29.49
CA GLU A 189 -40.06 -4.06 29.58
C GLU A 189 -38.92 -3.23 28.96
N PRO A 190 -37.73 -3.18 29.58
CA PRO A 190 -36.58 -2.48 29.03
C PRO A 190 -35.98 -3.24 27.84
N LYS A 191 -35.98 -2.62 26.66
CA LYS A 191 -35.37 -3.17 25.44
C LYS A 191 -34.11 -2.39 25.04
N ILE A 192 -33.00 -3.10 24.83
CA ILE A 192 -31.74 -2.53 24.32
C ILE A 192 -31.71 -2.62 22.79
N TYR A 193 -31.48 -1.50 22.14
CA TYR A 193 -31.27 -1.41 20.69
C TYR A 193 -29.80 -1.17 20.42
N ARG A 194 -29.22 -1.93 19.49
CA ARG A 194 -27.84 -1.82 19.03
C ARG A 194 -27.82 -1.31 17.59
N TYR A 195 -27.00 -0.30 17.34
CA TYR A 195 -26.84 0.36 16.06
C TYR A 195 -25.37 0.20 15.64
N PRO A 196 -25.06 -0.87 14.88
CA PRO A 196 -23.72 -1.06 14.37
C PRO A 196 -23.41 0.08 13.38
N ARG A 197 -22.17 0.55 13.39
CA ARG A 197 -21.72 1.62 12.51
C ARG A 197 -20.25 1.43 12.18
N TRP A 198 -19.92 1.65 10.92
CA TRP A 198 -18.58 1.98 10.49
C TRP A 198 -18.45 3.48 10.27
N GLN A 199 -17.33 4.05 10.70
CA GLN A 199 -16.93 5.41 10.35
C GLN A 199 -15.53 5.38 9.75
N PHE A 200 -15.34 6.02 8.61
CA PHE A 200 -14.03 6.23 8.00
C PHE A 200 -13.66 7.70 8.14
N VAL A 201 -12.51 8.00 8.73
CA VAL A 201 -12.07 9.37 9.02
C VAL A 201 -10.72 9.63 8.36
N ASN A 202 -10.66 10.52 7.38
CA ASN A 202 -9.40 10.88 6.74
C ASN A 202 -9.32 12.38 6.47
N ALA A 203 -8.13 12.97 6.56
CA ALA A 203 -7.92 14.40 6.31
C ALA A 203 -7.95 14.75 4.81
N SER A 204 -7.48 13.86 3.94
CA SER A 204 -7.45 14.05 2.49
C SER A 204 -8.87 13.94 1.92
N GLN A 205 -9.26 14.92 1.11
CA GLN A 205 -10.51 14.86 0.36
C GLN A 205 -10.49 13.74 -0.68
N ASP A 206 -9.42 13.66 -1.46
CA ASP A 206 -9.22 12.64 -2.49
C ASP A 206 -9.34 11.21 -1.93
N ILE A 207 -8.74 10.91 -0.76
CA ILE A 207 -8.85 9.58 -0.14
C ILE A 207 -10.30 9.29 0.31
N ARG A 208 -11.02 10.31 0.79
CA ARG A 208 -12.45 10.16 1.13
C ARG A 208 -13.29 9.90 -0.11
N GLU A 209 -13.03 10.60 -1.21
CA GLU A 209 -13.72 10.39 -2.49
C GLU A 209 -13.45 8.99 -3.05
N LEU A 210 -12.21 8.49 -2.96
CA LEU A 210 -11.88 7.11 -3.32
C LEU A 210 -12.61 6.09 -2.45
N CYS A 211 -12.76 6.36 -1.14
CA CYS A 211 -13.53 5.51 -0.23
C CYS A 211 -15.02 5.48 -0.63
N CYS A 212 -15.63 6.63 -0.88
CA CYS A 212 -17.01 6.75 -1.36
C CYS A 212 -17.22 5.99 -2.67
N TRP A 213 -16.35 6.23 -3.67
CA TRP A 213 -16.39 5.56 -4.95
C TRP A 213 -16.31 4.03 -4.80
N ALA A 214 -15.39 3.53 -3.97
CA ALA A 214 -15.27 2.09 -3.73
C ALA A 214 -16.48 1.50 -2.99
N LEU A 215 -17.12 2.25 -2.08
CA LEU A 215 -18.38 1.85 -1.45
C LEU A 215 -19.53 1.80 -2.46
N ASP A 216 -19.57 2.73 -3.41
CA ASP A 216 -20.58 2.76 -4.48
C ASP A 216 -20.42 1.57 -5.44
N LEU A 217 -19.19 1.16 -5.77
CA LEU A 217 -18.90 -0.03 -6.58
C LEU A 217 -19.47 -1.33 -6.00
N VAL A 218 -19.63 -1.41 -4.67
CA VAL A 218 -20.19 -2.57 -3.98
C VAL A 218 -21.58 -2.31 -3.39
N GLU A 219 -22.21 -1.21 -3.82
CA GLU A 219 -23.57 -0.82 -3.47
C GLU A 219 -23.81 -0.68 -1.95
N ILE A 220 -22.79 -0.29 -1.20
CA ILE A 220 -22.89 -0.08 0.25
C ILE A 220 -23.28 1.38 0.52
N PRO A 221 -24.51 1.66 0.99
CA PRO A 221 -24.97 3.03 1.20
C PRO A 221 -24.21 3.69 2.35
N TRP A 222 -23.65 4.87 2.07
CA TRP A 222 -22.90 5.69 3.01
C TRP A 222 -23.49 7.09 3.13
N ARG A 223 -23.06 7.84 4.16
CA ARG A 223 -23.37 9.26 4.33
C ARG A 223 -22.17 10.05 4.86
N PRO A 224 -21.90 11.25 4.36
CA PRO A 224 -20.95 12.14 5.01
C PRO A 224 -21.55 12.59 6.35
N SER A 225 -20.81 12.37 7.44
CA SER A 225 -21.22 12.84 8.78
C SER A 225 -20.63 14.21 9.12
N ASN A 226 -19.51 14.56 8.50
CA ASN A 226 -18.89 15.89 8.52
C ASN A 226 -17.88 15.97 7.36
N THR A 227 -17.09 17.06 7.31
CA THR A 227 -16.11 17.30 6.23
C THR A 227 -15.00 16.25 6.12
N ARG A 228 -14.76 15.45 7.17
CA ARG A 228 -13.69 14.43 7.24
C ARG A 228 -14.17 13.02 7.48
N THR A 229 -15.47 12.81 7.72
CA THR A 229 -16.02 11.52 8.16
C THR A 229 -17.09 11.00 7.23
N ILE A 230 -16.91 9.77 6.75
CA ILE A 230 -17.91 8.99 6.02
C ILE A 230 -18.44 7.91 6.97
N SER A 231 -19.76 7.74 7.04
CA SER A 231 -20.40 6.74 7.90
C SER A 231 -21.24 5.75 7.09
N VAL A 232 -21.09 4.47 7.42
CA VAL A 232 -21.99 3.38 7.02
C VAL A 232 -22.74 2.97 8.28
N SER A 233 -24.06 3.21 8.32
CA SER A 233 -24.87 3.08 9.55
C SER A 233 -26.16 2.29 9.39
N ARG A 234 -26.55 1.93 8.15
CA ARG A 234 -27.70 1.04 7.97
C ARG A 234 -27.29 -0.37 8.35
N ARG A 235 -28.14 -1.11 9.07
CA ARG A 235 -27.77 -2.39 9.69
C ARG A 235 -27.33 -3.41 8.62
N GLU A 236 -28.07 -3.48 7.53
CA GLU A 236 -27.78 -4.32 6.36
C GLU A 236 -26.50 -3.90 5.65
N ALA A 237 -26.25 -2.59 5.51
CA ALA A 237 -25.04 -2.08 4.88
C ALA A 237 -23.79 -2.34 5.72
N VAL A 238 -23.90 -2.24 7.05
CA VAL A 238 -22.81 -2.58 7.96
C VAL A 238 -22.53 -4.07 7.95
N ALA A 239 -23.55 -4.93 7.97
CA ALA A 239 -23.37 -6.37 7.85
C ALA A 239 -22.70 -6.74 6.51
N ARG A 240 -23.14 -6.13 5.40
CA ARG A 240 -22.53 -6.32 4.08
C ARG A 240 -21.07 -5.87 4.04
N LEU A 241 -20.75 -4.74 4.66
CA LEU A 241 -19.38 -4.27 4.77
C LEU A 241 -18.53 -5.23 5.61
N ASP A 242 -19.04 -5.67 6.78
CA ASP A 242 -18.36 -6.63 7.66
C ASP A 242 -18.05 -7.96 6.94
N GLU A 243 -18.98 -8.47 6.12
CA GLU A 243 -18.75 -9.66 5.28
C GLU A 243 -17.64 -9.43 4.24
N LEU A 244 -17.63 -8.24 3.64
CA LEU A 244 -16.72 -7.91 2.53
C LEU A 244 -15.29 -7.67 3.00
N ILE A 245 -15.11 -6.99 4.14
CA ILE A 245 -13.79 -6.58 4.62
C ILE A 245 -13.25 -7.47 5.75
N GLY A 246 -14.12 -8.30 6.33
CA GLY A 246 -13.80 -9.12 7.49
C GLY A 246 -13.75 -8.32 8.79
N PRO A 247 -13.44 -8.98 9.91
CA PRO A 247 -13.36 -8.31 11.20
C PRO A 247 -12.07 -7.48 11.33
N LYS A 248 -12.17 -6.34 12.01
CA LYS A 248 -11.01 -5.52 12.39
C LYS A 248 -10.40 -6.08 13.68
N THR A 249 -9.35 -6.88 13.53
CA THR A 249 -8.68 -7.65 14.59
C THR A 249 -7.18 -7.55 14.51
#